data_AF-A0A8H8SSS4-F1
#
_entry.id   AF-A0A8H8SSS4-F1
#
_cell.length_a   1.000
_cell.length_b   1.000
_cell.length_c   1.000
_cell.angle_alpha   90.00
_cell.angle_beta   90.00
_cell.angle_gamma   90.00
#
_symmetry.space_group_name_H-M   'P 1'
#
loop_
_entity.id
_entity.type
_entity.pdbx_description
1 polymer ?
#
loop_
_entity_poly.entity_id
_entity_poly.type
_entity_poly.pdbx_seq_one_letter_code
_entity_poly.pdbx_strand_id
1 'polypeptide(L)'
;MLINAQLDRLGNLLRNTKTSLHTKGVESVRSPVANLASSSSTITHDLFIECVTRAFREKYYPDDYWDDQVVQVDSKSGNEFVVKGAEELRSWEWRFGQTPEFTHDMHTSFSWGDVNVHLTSKRGLITRCQIKGLAIPDTSLVGLRYGTLETAEEILLKSYTGSPSYIDQFLTWLRREM
;
A
#
# COMPACT_ATOMS: atom_id res chain seq x y z
N MET A 1 3.57 -15.33 11.33
CA MET A 1 4.76 -16.14 11.64
C MET A 1 5.57 -16.37 10.37
N LEU A 2 6.89 -16.17 10.38
CA LEU A 2 7.76 -16.43 9.21
C LEU A 2 8.19 -17.90 9.18
N ILE A 3 7.36 -18.76 8.59
CA ILE A 3 7.65 -20.20 8.52
C ILE A 3 8.70 -20.46 7.43
N ASN A 4 8.38 -20.09 6.19
CA ASN A 4 9.25 -20.23 5.03
C ASN A 4 8.96 -19.14 3.97
N ALA A 5 8.98 -17.87 4.40
CA ALA A 5 8.71 -16.73 3.51
C ALA A 5 9.89 -16.42 2.60
N GLN A 6 9.64 -15.82 1.43
CA GLN A 6 10.71 -15.34 0.54
C GLN A 6 11.27 -14.01 1.07
N LEU A 7 12.26 -14.09 1.96
CA LEU A 7 12.78 -12.92 2.70
C LEU A 7 13.39 -11.86 1.78
N ASP A 8 13.97 -12.24 0.64
CA ASP A 8 14.49 -11.28 -0.35
C ASP A 8 13.37 -10.41 -0.93
N ARG A 9 12.23 -11.02 -1.28
CA ARG A 9 11.05 -10.29 -1.77
C ARG A 9 10.47 -9.41 -0.68
N LEU A 10 10.39 -9.92 0.56
CA LEU A 10 9.92 -9.15 1.71
C LEU A 10 10.78 -7.89 1.92
N GLY A 11 12.10 -8.04 1.92
CA GLY A 11 13.03 -6.93 2.07
C GLY A 11 12.86 -5.88 0.97
N ASN A 12 12.72 -6.31 -0.28
CA ASN A 12 12.50 -5.42 -1.42
C ASN A 12 11.16 -4.67 -1.36
N LEU A 13 10.09 -5.33 -0.94
CA LEU A 13 8.75 -4.72 -0.83
C LEU A 13 8.63 -3.74 0.34
N LEU A 14 9.36 -3.96 1.43
CA LEU A 14 9.31 -3.12 2.63
C LEU A 14 10.35 -1.98 2.63
N ARG A 15 11.31 -2.01 1.71
CA ARG A 15 12.33 -0.97 1.61
C ARG A 15 11.69 0.30 1.07
N ASN A 16 11.48 1.28 1.95
CA ASN A 16 11.16 2.64 1.50
C ASN A 16 12.37 3.22 0.77
N THR A 17 12.24 3.40 -0.54
CA THR A 17 13.24 4.05 -1.41
C THR A 17 12.96 5.54 -1.60
N LYS A 18 11.80 6.04 -1.15
CA LYS A 18 11.35 7.41 -1.38
C LYS A 18 11.71 8.28 -0.17
N THR A 19 12.89 8.88 -0.21
CA THR A 19 13.35 9.86 0.79
C THR A 19 12.63 11.21 0.68
N SER A 20 11.98 11.46 -0.46
CA SER A 20 11.19 12.65 -0.78
C SER A 20 9.80 12.67 -0.15
N LEU A 21 9.37 11.58 0.48
CA LEU A 21 8.05 11.45 1.09
C LEU A 21 8.15 11.72 2.60
N HIS A 22 7.50 12.79 3.04
CA HIS A 22 7.54 13.25 4.42
C HIS A 22 6.18 13.07 5.07
N THR A 23 6.10 12.23 6.10
CA THR A 23 4.84 11.89 6.79
C THR A 23 4.95 12.10 8.30
N LYS A 24 3.80 12.33 8.94
CA LYS A 24 3.67 12.35 10.41
C LYS A 24 3.34 10.97 11.00
N GLY A 25 3.28 9.92 10.17
CA GLY A 25 2.99 8.55 10.61
C GLY A 25 4.09 7.96 11.50
N VAL A 26 3.73 6.93 12.26
CA VAL A 26 4.70 6.14 13.03
C VAL A 26 5.56 5.34 12.05
N GLU A 27 6.87 5.56 12.10
CA GLU A 27 7.81 4.80 11.27
C GLU A 27 7.90 3.33 11.73
N SER A 28 8.01 2.42 10.77
CA SER A 28 8.25 1.00 11.05
C SER A 28 9.64 0.79 11.65
N VAL A 29 9.70 0.02 12.74
CA VAL A 29 10.99 -0.42 13.32
C VAL A 29 11.54 -1.58 12.49
N ARG A 30 12.73 -1.37 11.91
CA ARG A 30 13.42 -2.42 11.15
C ARG A 30 14.10 -3.39 12.11
N SER A 31 13.83 -4.68 11.90
CA SER A 31 14.46 -5.76 12.66
C SER A 31 15.00 -6.83 11.71
N PRO A 32 16.17 -7.44 12.00
CA PRO A 32 16.58 -8.67 11.35
C PRO A 32 15.51 -9.75 11.53
N VAL A 33 15.20 -10.47 10.46
CA VAL A 33 14.20 -11.53 10.45
C VAL A 33 14.79 -12.81 9.88
N ALA A 34 14.30 -13.96 10.35
CA ALA A 34 14.67 -15.27 9.84
C ALA A 34 13.43 -16.16 9.73
N ASN A 35 13.48 -17.12 8.82
CA ASN A 35 12.45 -18.16 8.72
C ASN A 35 12.71 -19.25 9.76
N LEU A 36 11.65 -19.79 10.34
CA LEU A 36 11.77 -20.98 11.19
C LEU A 36 12.37 -22.17 10.44
N ALA A 37 12.11 -22.28 9.13
CA ALA A 37 12.71 -23.30 8.26
C ALA A 37 14.25 -23.28 8.22
N SER A 38 14.88 -22.16 8.60
CA SER A 38 16.34 -22.09 8.72
C SER A 38 16.89 -22.86 9.91
N SER A 39 16.07 -23.04 10.96
CA SER A 39 16.42 -23.75 12.19
C SER A 39 15.92 -25.19 12.18
N SER A 40 14.86 -25.49 11.44
CA SER A 40 14.33 -26.85 11.27
C SER A 40 13.75 -27.03 9.87
N SER A 41 14.34 -27.93 9.08
CA SER A 41 13.87 -28.24 7.73
C SER A 41 12.55 -29.02 7.67
N THR A 42 12.11 -29.57 8.80
CA THR A 42 10.85 -30.34 8.90
C THR A 42 9.65 -29.47 9.22
N ILE A 43 9.85 -28.18 9.53
CA ILE A 43 8.73 -27.30 9.89
C ILE A 43 7.84 -27.02 8.70
N THR A 44 6.53 -27.21 8.89
CA THR A 44 5.49 -26.90 7.91
C THR A 44 4.46 -25.96 8.53
N HIS A 45 3.58 -25.41 7.69
CA HIS A 45 2.44 -24.62 8.18
C HIS A 45 1.56 -25.44 9.13
N ASP A 46 1.19 -26.65 8.73
CA ASP A 46 0.30 -27.51 9.50
C ASP A 46 0.91 -27.89 10.85
N LEU A 47 2.19 -28.26 10.88
CA LEU A 47 2.89 -28.58 12.13
C LEU A 47 2.94 -27.37 13.08
N PHE A 48 3.16 -26.16 12.54
CA PHE A 48 3.12 -24.94 13.35
C PHE A 48 1.74 -24.70 13.94
N ILE A 49 0.67 -24.83 13.14
CA ILE A 49 -0.71 -24.68 13.61
C ILE A 49 -1.03 -25.72 14.69
N GLU A 50 -0.73 -26.99 14.46
CA GLU A 50 -0.91 -28.06 15.44
C GLU A 50 -0.22 -27.74 16.77
N CYS A 51 1.05 -27.34 16.72
CA CYS A 51 1.84 -27.02 17.91
C CYS A 51 1.26 -25.82 18.68
N VAL A 52 0.86 -24.76 17.98
CA VAL A 52 0.26 -23.57 18.61
C VAL A 52 -1.09 -23.91 19.23
N THR A 53 -1.94 -24.63 18.50
CA THR A 53 -3.26 -25.07 18.99
C THR A 53 -3.11 -25.93 20.24
N ARG A 54 -2.22 -26.92 20.23
CA ARG A 54 -1.93 -27.75 21.41
C ARG A 54 -1.44 -26.92 22.59
N ALA A 55 -0.46 -26.05 22.39
CA ALA A 55 0.07 -25.21 23.49
C ALA A 55 -1.01 -24.29 24.09
N PHE A 56 -1.91 -23.74 23.26
CA PHE A 56 -3.04 -22.95 23.71
C PHE A 56 -4.03 -23.79 24.54
N ARG A 57 -4.36 -24.99 24.06
CA ARG A 57 -5.26 -25.95 24.73
C ARG A 57 -4.77 -26.34 26.11
N GLU A 58 -3.54 -26.84 26.18
CA GLU A 58 -2.89 -27.25 27.43
C GLU A 58 -2.84 -26.10 28.45
N LYS A 59 -2.71 -24.86 27.97
CA LYS A 59 -2.63 -23.68 28.84
C LYS A 59 -3.99 -23.26 29.40
N TYR A 60 -5.05 -23.29 28.58
CA TYR A 60 -6.31 -22.64 28.90
C TYR A 60 -7.48 -23.59 29.18
N TYR A 61 -7.46 -24.82 28.64
CA TYR A 61 -8.51 -25.82 28.93
C TYR A 61 -7.93 -27.24 29.00
N PRO A 62 -7.03 -27.52 29.95
CA PRO A 62 -6.30 -28.80 30.02
C PRO A 62 -7.19 -30.05 30.14
N ASP A 63 -8.43 -29.89 30.61
CA ASP A 63 -9.37 -31.00 30.87
C ASP A 63 -10.48 -31.13 29.81
N ASP A 64 -10.48 -30.28 28.78
CA ASP A 64 -11.54 -30.27 27.77
C ASP A 64 -11.26 -31.28 26.64
N TYR A 65 -12.34 -31.79 26.05
CA TYR A 65 -12.29 -32.50 24.77
C TYR A 65 -12.41 -31.51 23.61
N TRP A 66 -11.69 -31.78 22.51
CA TRP A 66 -11.59 -30.86 21.38
C TRP A 66 -12.05 -31.52 20.09
N ASP A 67 -12.82 -30.76 19.30
CA ASP A 67 -13.14 -31.07 17.90
C ASP A 67 -12.79 -29.84 17.04
N ASP A 68 -11.73 -29.96 16.25
CA ASP A 68 -11.21 -28.88 15.41
C ASP A 68 -12.11 -28.64 14.20
N GLN A 69 -12.78 -27.50 14.16
CA GLN A 69 -13.54 -27.08 12.99
C GLN A 69 -12.74 -26.10 12.13
N VAL A 70 -12.40 -26.53 10.91
CA VAL A 70 -11.85 -25.65 9.89
C VAL A 70 -12.98 -24.85 9.27
N VAL A 71 -13.09 -23.57 9.64
CA VAL A 71 -14.05 -22.65 9.02
C VAL A 71 -13.48 -22.15 7.70
N GLN A 72 -14.02 -22.66 6.58
CA GLN A 72 -13.73 -22.12 5.26
C GLN A 72 -14.60 -20.89 5.01
N VAL A 73 -13.99 -19.71 5.05
CA VAL A 73 -14.67 -18.46 4.70
C VAL A 73 -14.57 -18.28 3.19
N ASP A 74 -15.49 -18.87 2.45
CA ASP A 74 -15.71 -18.51 1.05
C ASP A 74 -16.72 -17.35 0.95
N SER A 75 -16.74 -16.65 -0.18
CA SER A 75 -17.73 -15.59 -0.44
C SER A 75 -19.18 -16.11 -0.53
N LYS A 76 -19.41 -17.42 -0.41
CA LYS A 76 -20.73 -18.07 -0.40
C LYS A 76 -21.16 -18.54 1.00
N SER A 77 -20.31 -18.38 2.02
CA SER A 77 -20.52 -18.82 3.40
C SER A 77 -21.75 -18.19 4.08
N GLY A 78 -22.42 -17.24 3.41
CA GLY A 78 -23.76 -16.75 3.77
C GLY A 78 -23.79 -15.78 4.95
N ASN A 79 -22.64 -15.55 5.61
CA ASN A 79 -22.57 -14.58 6.69
C ASN A 79 -22.40 -13.16 6.13
N GLU A 80 -23.51 -12.42 6.07
CA GLU A 80 -23.58 -11.06 5.55
C GLU A 80 -22.60 -10.10 6.24
N PHE A 81 -22.37 -10.27 7.55
CA PHE A 81 -21.42 -9.44 8.31
C PHE A 81 -19.99 -9.67 7.85
N VAL A 82 -19.59 -10.93 7.63
CA VAL A 82 -18.25 -11.27 7.14
C VAL A 82 -18.05 -10.77 5.70
N VAL A 83 -19.07 -10.91 4.85
CA VAL A 83 -19.01 -10.41 3.47
C VAL A 83 -18.84 -8.90 3.46
N LYS A 84 -19.68 -8.15 4.20
CA LYS A 84 -19.58 -6.69 4.32
C LYS A 84 -18.23 -6.24 4.87
N GLY A 85 -17.73 -6.89 5.92
CA GLY A 85 -16.41 -6.60 6.46
C GLY A 85 -15.28 -6.86 5.45
N ALA A 86 -15.36 -7.96 4.69
CA ALA A 86 -14.38 -8.25 3.65
C ALA A 86 -14.40 -7.23 2.50
N GLU A 87 -15.59 -6.76 2.10
CA GLU A 87 -15.76 -5.68 1.13
C GLU A 87 -15.19 -4.36 1.62
N GLU A 88 -15.47 -3.99 2.87
CA GLU A 88 -14.92 -2.80 3.52
C GLU A 88 -13.39 -2.85 3.54
N LEU A 89 -12.79 -3.96 4.00
CA LEU A 89 -11.33 -4.11 4.06
C LEU A 89 -10.66 -4.04 2.68
N ARG A 90 -11.38 -4.36 1.60
CA ARG A 90 -10.91 -4.25 0.21
C ARG A 90 -11.11 -2.85 -0.38
N SER A 91 -12.00 -2.04 0.18
CA SER A 91 -12.29 -0.69 -0.29
C SER A 91 -11.03 0.16 -0.32
N TRP A 92 -11.00 1.15 -1.21
CA TRP A 92 -9.89 2.09 -1.29
C TRP A 92 -9.87 3.00 -0.05
N GLU A 93 -11.07 3.37 0.41
CA GLU A 93 -11.34 4.20 1.58
C GLU A 93 -10.74 3.57 2.84
N TRP A 94 -10.81 2.25 3.00
CA TRP A 94 -10.16 1.55 4.09
C TRP A 94 -8.64 1.45 3.89
N ARG A 95 -8.19 0.95 2.73
CA ARG A 95 -6.77 0.68 2.47
C ARG A 95 -5.90 1.93 2.46
N PHE A 96 -6.43 3.06 2.00
CA PHE A 96 -5.67 4.30 1.78
C PHE A 96 -6.32 5.52 2.41
N GLY A 97 -7.64 5.52 2.65
CA GLY A 97 -8.35 6.67 3.22
C GLY A 97 -8.00 6.98 4.68
N GLN A 98 -7.34 6.06 5.39
CA GLN A 98 -6.79 6.30 6.72
C GLN A 98 -5.33 6.79 6.72
N THR A 99 -4.73 6.98 5.54
CA THR A 99 -3.34 7.46 5.44
C THR A 99 -3.23 8.86 6.05
N PRO A 100 -2.34 9.07 7.05
CA PRO A 100 -2.08 10.39 7.61
C PRO A 100 -1.64 11.38 6.53
N GLU A 101 -1.69 12.67 6.88
CA GLU A 101 -1.17 13.71 6.00
C GLU A 101 0.33 13.52 5.74
N PHE A 102 0.71 13.62 4.47
CA PHE A 102 2.10 13.59 4.03
C PHE A 102 2.33 14.56 2.87
N THR A 103 3.59 14.95 2.68
CA THR A 103 4.04 15.69 1.51
C THR A 103 4.97 14.83 0.67
N HIS A 104 4.99 15.07 -0.64
CA HIS A 104 5.90 14.41 -1.55
C HIS A 104 6.48 15.40 -2.56
N ASP A 105 7.80 15.53 -2.51
CA ASP A 105 8.59 16.43 -3.35
C ASP A 105 9.32 15.64 -4.45
N MET A 106 8.91 15.81 -5.70
CA MET A 106 9.45 15.07 -6.84
C MET A 106 10.07 16.03 -7.86
N HIS A 107 11.13 15.57 -8.51
CA HIS A 107 11.83 16.31 -9.56
C HIS A 107 12.24 15.37 -10.69
N THR A 108 12.15 15.85 -11.93
CA THR A 108 12.70 15.17 -13.10
C THR A 108 13.09 16.15 -14.19
N SER A 109 14.08 15.76 -14.99
CA SER A 109 14.55 16.50 -16.16
C SER A 109 14.10 15.79 -17.42
N PHE A 110 13.21 16.41 -18.20
CA PHE A 110 12.84 15.95 -19.53
C PHE A 110 13.66 16.67 -20.60
N SER A 111 13.64 16.17 -21.83
CA SER A 111 14.28 16.84 -22.97
C SER A 111 13.70 18.24 -23.26
N TRP A 112 12.47 18.49 -22.79
CA TRP A 112 11.73 19.74 -22.95
C TRP A 112 11.75 20.63 -21.70
N GLY A 113 12.47 20.24 -20.64
CA GLY A 113 12.67 21.05 -19.44
C GLY A 113 12.56 20.27 -18.14
N ASP A 114 12.93 20.96 -17.05
CA ASP A 114 12.85 20.43 -15.70
C ASP A 114 11.46 20.63 -15.10
N VAL A 115 10.95 19.61 -14.44
CA VAL A 115 9.65 19.64 -13.76
C VAL A 115 9.84 19.34 -12.27
N ASN A 116 9.30 20.22 -11.44
CA ASN A 116 9.25 20.05 -9.99
C ASN A 116 7.79 19.94 -9.56
N VAL A 117 7.47 18.91 -8.77
CA VAL A 117 6.14 18.66 -8.26
C VAL A 117 6.18 18.57 -6.74
N HIS A 118 5.41 19.43 -6.08
CA HIS A 118 5.17 19.35 -4.64
C HIS A 118 3.71 19.00 -4.38
N LEU A 119 3.47 17.87 -3.73
CA LEU A 119 2.13 17.41 -3.38
C LEU A 119 1.93 17.36 -1.87
N THR A 120 0.73 17.69 -1.42
CA THR A 120 0.23 17.32 -0.09
C THR A 120 -0.95 16.38 -0.28
N SER A 121 -0.91 15.25 0.41
CA SER A 121 -1.98 14.25 0.40
C SER A 121 -2.48 14.00 1.81
N LYS A 122 -3.80 13.82 1.94
CA LYS A 122 -4.46 13.50 3.20
C LYS A 122 -5.62 12.56 2.92
N ARG A 123 -5.72 11.47 3.69
CA ARG A 123 -6.73 10.41 3.45
C ARG A 123 -6.66 9.85 2.03
N GLY A 124 -5.45 9.74 1.49
CA GLY A 124 -5.18 9.25 0.14
C GLY A 124 -5.57 10.20 -1.00
N LEU A 125 -6.09 11.40 -0.72
CA LEU A 125 -6.45 12.39 -1.73
C LEU A 125 -5.44 13.54 -1.76
N ILE A 126 -5.14 14.03 -2.96
CA ILE A 126 -4.30 15.22 -3.14
C ILE A 126 -5.10 16.43 -2.68
N THR A 127 -4.63 17.10 -1.62
CA THR A 127 -5.25 18.31 -1.09
C THR A 127 -4.56 19.59 -1.56
N ARG A 128 -3.30 19.50 -1.97
CA ARG A 128 -2.52 20.59 -2.56
C ARG A 128 -1.55 20.05 -3.59
N CYS A 129 -1.39 20.78 -4.68
CA CYS A 129 -0.44 20.47 -5.73
C CYS A 129 0.27 21.77 -6.15
N GLN A 130 1.57 21.69 -6.42
CA GLN A 130 2.33 22.76 -7.06
C GLN A 130 3.20 22.14 -8.14
N ILE A 131 3.04 22.60 -9.38
CA ILE A 131 3.79 22.08 -10.54
C ILE A 131 4.56 23.23 -11.17
N LYS A 132 5.89 23.14 -11.17
CA LYS A 132 6.77 24.09 -11.85
C LYS A 132 7.40 23.42 -13.06
N GLY A 133 7.59 24.15 -14.15
CA GLY A 133 8.15 23.63 -15.40
C GLY A 133 7.10 23.18 -16.43
N LEU A 134 5.83 23.09 -16.02
CA LEU A 134 4.68 22.90 -16.90
C LEU A 134 3.66 24.01 -16.67
N ALA A 135 3.13 24.59 -17.74
CA ALA A 135 2.10 25.63 -17.68
C ALA A 135 0.72 25.03 -17.34
N ILE A 136 0.61 24.43 -16.15
CA ILE A 136 -0.60 23.77 -15.65
C ILE A 136 -0.99 24.43 -14.32
N PRO A 137 -2.29 24.68 -14.08
CA PRO A 137 -2.75 25.19 -12.79
C PRO A 137 -2.41 24.25 -11.62
N ASP A 138 -2.01 24.85 -10.50
CA ASP A 138 -1.76 24.14 -9.22
C ASP A 138 -3.00 23.41 -8.66
N THR A 139 -4.19 23.69 -9.19
CA THR A 139 -5.45 23.03 -8.81
C THR A 139 -5.73 21.76 -9.59
N SER A 140 -5.00 21.47 -10.68
CA SER A 140 -5.39 20.44 -11.66
C SER A 140 -5.39 19.01 -11.13
N LEU A 141 -4.63 18.71 -10.06
CA LEU A 141 -4.60 17.37 -9.46
C LEU A 141 -5.33 17.31 -8.10
N VAL A 142 -5.87 18.43 -7.62
CA VAL A 142 -6.54 18.48 -6.32
C VAL A 142 -7.83 17.66 -6.36
N GLY A 143 -8.05 16.85 -5.33
CA GLY A 143 -9.19 15.94 -5.21
C GLY A 143 -8.97 14.56 -5.83
N LEU A 144 -7.91 14.37 -6.63
CA LEU A 144 -7.58 13.06 -7.19
C LEU A 144 -6.96 12.15 -6.14
N ARG A 145 -7.16 10.83 -6.33
CA ARG A 145 -6.50 9.80 -5.53
C ARG A 145 -5.00 9.80 -5.80
N TYR A 146 -4.21 9.94 -4.75
CA TYR A 146 -2.77 9.80 -4.79
C TYR A 146 -2.41 8.38 -5.23
N GLY A 147 -1.50 8.24 -6.21
CA GLY A 147 -1.10 6.96 -6.79
C GLY A 147 -1.78 6.66 -8.12
N THR A 148 -3.12 6.57 -8.17
CA THR A 148 -3.82 6.20 -9.41
C THR A 148 -3.96 7.36 -10.37
N LEU A 149 -4.18 8.58 -9.86
CA LEU A 149 -4.42 9.79 -10.67
C LEU A 149 -5.49 9.54 -11.75
N GLU A 150 -6.56 8.85 -11.37
CA GLU A 150 -7.73 8.62 -12.25
C GLU A 150 -8.20 9.95 -12.84
N THR A 151 -8.47 10.00 -14.14
CA THR A 151 -8.91 11.20 -14.90
C THR A 151 -7.90 12.35 -15.03
N ALA A 152 -6.69 12.23 -14.47
CA ALA A 152 -5.69 13.31 -14.55
C ALA A 152 -5.36 13.70 -15.99
N GLU A 153 -5.28 12.73 -16.91
CA GLU A 153 -5.02 12.99 -18.32
C GLU A 153 -6.06 13.92 -18.96
N GLU A 154 -7.35 13.63 -18.75
CA GLU A 154 -8.44 14.46 -19.28
C GLU A 154 -8.42 15.87 -18.69
N ILE A 155 -8.10 16.00 -17.39
CA ILE A 155 -8.04 17.29 -16.71
C ILE A 155 -6.86 18.12 -17.24
N LEU A 156 -5.66 17.51 -17.31
CA LEU A 156 -4.46 18.22 -17.73
C LEU A 156 -4.54 18.63 -19.20
N LEU A 157 -5.01 17.75 -20.10
CA LEU A 157 -5.16 18.06 -21.52
C LEU A 157 -6.16 19.19 -21.80
N LYS A 158 -7.19 19.39 -20.95
CA LYS A 158 -8.12 20.52 -21.07
C LYS A 158 -7.48 21.86 -20.66
N SER A 159 -6.55 21.83 -19.71
CA SER A 159 -5.93 23.02 -19.12
C SER A 159 -4.60 23.41 -19.76
N TYR A 160 -3.93 22.46 -20.42
CA TYR A 160 -2.58 22.65 -20.94
C TYR A 160 -2.60 23.09 -22.41
N THR A 161 -1.88 24.17 -22.71
CA THR A 161 -1.82 24.76 -24.06
C THR A 161 -0.61 24.31 -24.88
N GLY A 162 0.27 23.47 -24.33
CA GLY A 162 1.47 22.97 -25.00
C GLY A 162 1.26 21.65 -25.73
N SER A 163 2.35 20.96 -26.06
CA SER A 163 2.30 19.65 -26.74
C SER A 163 1.66 18.57 -25.86
N PRO A 164 0.61 17.86 -26.32
CA PRO A 164 -0.01 16.75 -25.57
C PRO A 164 0.99 15.66 -25.16
N SER A 165 2.04 15.44 -25.95
CA SER A 165 3.09 14.46 -25.67
C SER A 165 3.86 14.72 -24.36
N TYR A 166 3.92 15.98 -23.90
CA TYR A 166 4.59 16.33 -22.65
C TYR A 166 3.75 15.92 -21.45
N ILE A 167 2.41 15.98 -21.57
CA ILE A 167 1.47 15.53 -20.53
C ILE A 167 1.54 14.02 -20.35
N ASP A 168 1.62 13.26 -21.45
CA ASP A 168 1.76 11.80 -21.39
C ASP A 168 3.08 11.37 -20.71
N GLN A 169 4.20 11.97 -21.12
CA GLN A 169 5.51 11.74 -20.48
C GLN A 169 5.51 12.11 -19.00
N PHE A 170 4.92 13.27 -18.67
CA PHE A 170 4.78 13.74 -17.30
C PHE A 170 3.94 12.80 -16.44
N LEU A 171 2.76 12.38 -16.91
CA LEU A 171 1.88 11.47 -16.16
C LEU A 171 2.47 10.07 -16.01
N THR A 172 3.15 9.58 -17.05
CA THR A 172 3.87 8.30 -16.99
C THR A 172 4.96 8.33 -15.92
N TRP A 173 5.75 9.40 -15.89
CA TRP A 173 6.75 9.62 -14.85
C TRP A 173 6.11 9.75 -13.47
N LEU A 174 5.10 10.62 -13.32
CA LEU A 174 4.48 10.92 -12.05
C LEU A 174 3.84 9.69 -11.41
N ARG A 175 3.14 8.85 -12.19
CA ARG A 175 2.56 7.58 -11.70
C ARG A 175 3.61 6.57 -11.25
N ARG A 176 4.80 6.59 -11.85
CA ARG A 176 5.92 5.73 -11.44
C ARG A 176 6.55 6.20 -10.13
N GLU A 177 6.64 7.51 -9.94
CA GLU A 177 7.19 8.09 -8.71
C GLU A 177 6.23 8.03 -7.52
N MET A 178 4.90 7.98 -7.73
CA MET A 178 3.90 7.82 -6.66
C MET A 178 3.85 6.42 -6.07
#